data_AF-A0A932E481-F1
#
_entry.id   AF-A0A932E481-F1
#
_cell.length_a   1.000
_cell.length_b   1.000
_cell.length_c   1.000
_cell.angle_alpha   90.00
_cell.angle_beta   90.00
_cell.angle_gamma   90.00
#
_symmetry.space_group_name_H-M   'P 1'
#
loop_
_entity.id
_entity.type
_entity.pdbx_description
1 polymer ?
#
loop_
_entity_poly.entity_id
_entity_poly.type
_entity_poly.pdbx_seq_one_letter_code
_entity_poly.pdbx_strand_id
1 'polypeptide(L)' 'MLDLWAANEALLAEAGVDPARIENPRLCTACHPELFYSYRRGDRGRLATLAALP' A
#
# COMPACT_ATOMS: atom_id res chain seq x y z
N MET A 1 -13.48 -5.50 -8.83
CA MET A 1 -12.27 -4.68 -8.56
C MET A 1 -11.58 -5.33 -7.38
N LEU A 2 -10.27 -5.60 -7.47
CA LEU A 2 -9.52 -6.26 -6.40
C LEU A 2 -9.05 -5.22 -5.37
N ASP A 3 -9.36 -5.43 -4.09
CA ASP A 3 -8.87 -4.61 -2.98
C ASP A 3 -7.68 -5.32 -2.31
N LEU A 4 -6.47 -4.91 -2.67
CA LEU A 4 -5.24 -5.48 -2.12
C LEU A 4 -4.95 -5.01 -0.69
N TRP A 5 -5.50 -3.88 -0.28
CA TRP A 5 -5.31 -3.34 1.07
C TRP A 5 -6.06 -4.19 2.09
N ALA A 6 -7.36 -4.41 1.87
CA ALA A 6 -8.18 -5.24 2.74
C ALA A 6 -7.65 -6.69 2.83
N ALA A 7 -7.14 -7.22 1.71
CA ALA A 7 -6.50 -8.54 1.70
C ALA A 7 -5.26 -8.59 2.60
N ASN A 8 -4.38 -7.58 2.58
CA ASN A 8 -3.19 -7.56 3.45
C ASN A 8 -3.55 -7.29 4.91
N GLU A 9 -4.52 -6.42 5.20
CA GLU A 9 -5.02 -6.20 6.57
C GLU A 9 -5.54 -7.50 7.19
N ALA A 10 -6.31 -8.29 6.43
CA ALA A 10 -6.78 -9.61 6.86
C ALA A 10 -5.61 -10.57 7.14
N LEU A 11 -4.63 -10.66 6.22
CA LEU A 11 -3.46 -11.52 6.40
C LEU A 11 -2.61 -11.12 7.63
N LEU A 12 -2.46 -9.82 7.90
CA LEU A 12 -1.75 -9.33 9.08
C LEU A 12 -2.49 -9.66 10.37
N ALA A 13 -3.82 -9.50 10.38
CA ALA A 13 -4.65 -9.86 11.52
C ALA A 13 -4.60 -11.38 11.81
N GLU A 14 -4.66 -12.21 10.76
CA GLU A 14 -4.48 -13.67 10.86
C GLU A 14 -3.11 -14.05 11.41
N ALA A 15 -2.07 -13.27 11.07
CA ALA A 15 -0.73 -13.42 11.63
C ALA A 15 -0.59 -12.93 13.08
N GLY A 16 -1.65 -12.40 13.69
CA GLY A 16 -1.69 -11.96 15.09
C GLY A 16 -1.31 -10.49 15.32
N VAL A 17 -1.22 -9.68 14.26
CA VAL A 17 -1.07 -8.22 14.41
C VAL A 17 -2.41 -7.64 14.85
N ASP A 18 -2.42 -6.89 15.95
CA ASP A 18 -3.60 -6.17 16.41
C ASP A 18 -4.10 -5.22 15.30
N PRO A 19 -5.34 -5.37 14.81
CA PRO A 19 -5.90 -4.50 13.78
C PRO A 19 -5.86 -3.02 14.15
N ALA A 20 -5.95 -2.67 15.45
CA ALA A 20 -5.86 -1.29 15.92
C ALA A 20 -4.46 -0.67 15.72
N ARG A 21 -3.45 -1.47 15.37
CA ARG A 21 -2.08 -1.03 15.09
C ARG A 21 -1.73 -1.08 13.60
N ILE A 22 -2.70 -1.38 12.74
CA ILE A 22 -2.52 -1.40 11.29
C ILE A 22 -3.08 -0.09 10.73
N GLU A 23 -2.17 0.79 10.30
CA GLU A 23 -2.54 2.05 9.66
C GLU A 23 -2.43 1.91 8.14
N ASN A 24 -3.53 2.18 7.44
CA ASN A 24 -3.57 2.12 5.99
C ASN A 24 -4.06 3.46 5.40
N PRO A 25 -3.21 4.19 4.67
CA PRO A 25 -3.56 5.51 4.13
C PRO A 25 -4.53 5.45 2.94
N ARG A 26 -4.81 4.26 2.38
CA ARG A 26 -5.75 4.03 1.26
C ARG A 26 -5.47 4.91 0.02
N LEU A 27 -4.20 5.27 -0.21
CA LEU A 27 -3.76 6.07 -1.35
C LEU A 27 -3.58 5.22 -2.62
N CYS A 28 -4.32 5.53 -3.67
CA CYS A 28 -4.25 4.80 -4.94
C CYS A 28 -3.23 5.42 -5.90
N THR A 29 -2.18 4.68 -6.25
CA THR A 29 -1.14 5.13 -7.19
C THR A 29 -1.67 5.41 -8.59
N ALA A 30 -2.75 4.74 -9.02
CA ALA A 30 -3.37 5.00 -10.31
C ALA A 30 -4.29 6.23 -10.31
N CYS A 31 -4.92 6.56 -9.17
CA CYS A 31 -5.85 7.68 -9.06
C CYS A 31 -5.15 9.02 -8.83
N HIS A 32 -3.92 9.01 -8.29
CA HIS A 32 -3.14 10.21 -7.97
C HIS A 32 -1.83 10.27 -8.80
N PRO A 33 -1.91 10.39 -10.13
CA PRO A 33 -0.73 10.42 -11.00
C PRO A 33 0.14 11.67 -10.82
N GLU A 34 -0.38 12.72 -10.20
CA GLU A 34 0.37 13.91 -9.79
C GLU A 34 1.33 13.64 -8.62
N LEU A 35 1.12 12.54 -7.88
CA LEU A 35 1.93 12.16 -6.72
C LEU A 35 2.73 10.88 -6.95
N PHE A 36 2.24 9.95 -7.79
CA PHE A 36 2.77 8.59 -7.85
C PHE A 36 2.97 8.07 -9.28
N TYR A 37 3.99 7.23 -9.46
CA TYR A 37 4.11 6.38 -10.65
C TYR A 37 3.16 5.18 -10.55
N SER A 38 2.50 4.81 -11.65
CA SER A 38 1.64 3.63 -11.73
C SER A 38 1.94 2.75 -12.95
N TYR A 39 2.48 1.55 -12.70
CA TYR A 39 2.74 0.56 -13.75
C TYR A 39 1.49 0.20 -14.56
N ARG A 40 0.34 0.07 -13.89
CA ARG A 40 -0.93 -0.28 -14.55
C ARG A 40 -1.43 0.83 -15.48
N ARG A 41 -1.05 2.09 -15.24
CA ARG A 41 -1.34 3.22 -16.15
C ARG A 41 -0.30 3.38 -17.27
N GLY A 42 0.80 2.63 -17.23
CA GLY A 42 1.85 2.65 -18.25
C GLY A 42 3.14 3.33 -17.81
N ASP A 43 3.23 3.81 -16.56
CA ASP A 43 4.45 4.46 -16.07
C ASP A 43 5.58 3.45 -15.84
N ARG A 44 6.82 3.87 -16.12
CA ARG A 44 8.02 3.06 -15.88
C ARG A 44 8.84 3.49 -14.64
N GLY A 45 8.46 4.59 -14.00
CA GLY A 45 9.04 5.02 -12.73
C GLY A 45 8.71 4.04 -11.59
N ARG A 46 9.43 4.18 -10.47
CA ARG A 46 9.25 3.35 -9.27
C ARG A 46 9.24 4.23 -8.03
N LEU A 47 8.49 3.79 -7.03
CA LEU A 47 8.46 4.36 -5.69
C LEU A 47 9.24 3.41 -4.76
N ALA A 48 9.87 3.96 -3.73
CA ALA A 48 10.55 3.19 -2.70
C ALA A 48 9.97 3.55 -1.33
N THR A 49 9.76 2.54 -0.49
CA THR A 49 9.44 2.72 0.94
C THR A 49 10.68 2.38 1.74
N LEU A 50 11.10 3.26 2.63
CA LEU A 50 12.29 3.10 3.46
C LEU A 50 11.89 3.11 4.94
N ALA A 51 12.40 2.15 5.70
CA ALA A 51 12.28 2.11 7.15
C ALA A 51 13.67 1.78 7.72
N ALA A 52 14.08 2.51 8.74
CA ALA A 52 15.37 2.31 9.41
C ALA A 52 15.15 2.36 10.92
N LEU A 53 15.92 1.55 11.65
CA LEU A 53 16.09 1.73 13.08
C LEU A 53 17.11 2.86 13.29
N PRO A 54 16.98 3.64 14.37
CA PRO A 54 17.94 4.68 14.71
C PRO A 54 19.36 4.11 14.95
#